data_AF-A0A285ZS03-F1
#
_entry.id   AF-A0A285ZS03-F1
#
_cell.length_a   1.000
_cell.length_b   1.000
_cell.length_c   1.000
_cell.angle_alpha   90.00
_cell.angle_beta   90.00
_cell.angle_gamma   90.00
#
_symmetry.space_group_name_H-M   'P 1'
#
loop_
_entity.id
_entity.type
_entity.pdbx_description
1 polymer ?
#
loop_
_entity_poly.entity_id
_entity_poly.type
_entity_poly.pdbx_seq_one_letter_code
_entity_poly.pdbx_strand_id
1 'polypeptide(L)'
;MLGRILNLSIFAVLIGAVACSKDSNFTGITEEGNSVAYDLWNGESGMARVNINGNSGYWFSVNDEDEESTSLIKFPTIEGDSLTSDNIESLVSHCGGLCGTVELGDEAVPSAGVGIALTEKDTTVDISKWDGICVSYESELSMEGVIGYKESAGSSNEMPSVNFDKTEKGAVAARCAKWADFKRTFSDSNTGIEASKNAKSIIFKFVGEAKQKGYFNIKGVSSYKHGVANLDSVEAVEPAKDEACLWNGTSSVPSNFAWEDTSGIKGGLWYSYNDRGENGNSLLYWSAEAPSYKNVIEWLTDKDLFEGGLSASVTLDKGNSTRAYAGIGFKMTVKDDVGDTTLVTADISDWGGLCVYYMAERNMRIVLAADSLEAENVLEAATVPTEKCFTWNDFSDSGLEKNATDVKFEVSSDENLYNQIKINIIAVGKYLVDGSCTVNTSKLSSF
;
A
#
# COMPACT_ATOMS: atom_id res chain seq x y z
N MET A 1 12.86 57.32 3.23
CA MET A 1 13.02 56.72 1.89
C MET A 1 13.89 55.48 2.08
N LEU A 2 13.32 54.29 2.36
CA LEU A 2 12.80 53.32 1.37
C LEU A 2 13.68 53.23 0.13
N GLY A 3 14.21 52.10 -0.34
CA GLY A 3 14.32 50.70 0.08
C GLY A 3 15.57 50.17 -0.66
N ARG A 4 15.98 48.90 -0.64
CA ARG A 4 15.27 47.64 -0.53
C ARG A 4 16.25 46.61 0.03
N ILE A 5 15.79 45.86 1.02
CA ILE A 5 16.35 44.58 1.43
C ILE A 5 15.82 43.56 0.40
N LEU A 6 16.72 42.88 -0.33
CA LEU A 6 16.33 41.69 -1.09
C LEU A 6 16.07 40.57 -0.07
N ASN A 7 14.80 40.34 0.22
CA ASN A 7 14.34 39.14 0.89
C ASN A 7 14.11 38.09 -0.21
N LEU A 8 15.09 37.21 -0.41
CA LEU A 8 14.91 36.00 -1.22
C LEU A 8 14.10 35.01 -0.39
N SER A 9 12.78 35.12 -0.49
CA SER A 9 11.85 34.09 -0.01
C SER A 9 12.01 32.88 -0.92
N ILE A 10 12.68 31.85 -0.41
CA ILE A 10 12.83 30.56 -1.10
C ILE A 10 11.44 29.91 -1.08
N PHE A 11 10.80 29.89 -2.25
CA PHE A 11 9.65 29.02 -2.52
C PHE A 11 10.14 27.58 -2.49
N ALA A 12 9.79 26.84 -1.44
CA ALA A 12 9.93 25.39 -1.42
C ALA A 12 8.88 24.80 -2.36
N VAL A 13 9.31 24.36 -3.54
CA VAL A 13 8.51 23.53 -4.42
C VAL A 13 8.68 22.10 -3.92
N LEU A 14 7.70 21.62 -3.15
CA LEU A 14 7.55 20.21 -2.79
C LEU A 14 7.14 19.46 -4.06
N ILE A 15 8.09 18.76 -4.67
CA ILE A 15 7.82 17.81 -5.75
C ILE A 15 7.81 16.42 -5.10
N GLY A 16 6.62 15.96 -4.71
CA GLY A 16 6.40 14.59 -4.25
C GLY A 16 6.44 13.64 -5.45
N ALA A 17 7.41 12.73 -5.46
CA ALA A 17 7.48 11.65 -6.43
C ALA A 17 6.80 10.41 -5.85
N VAL A 18 5.64 10.07 -6.41
CA VAL A 18 4.89 8.84 -6.16
C VAL A 18 5.28 7.88 -7.29
N ALA A 19 5.83 6.70 -6.96
CA ALA A 19 6.05 5.62 -7.92
C ALA A 19 5.19 4.41 -7.52
N CYS A 20 4.66 3.69 -8.50
CA CYS A 20 3.59 2.70 -8.36
C CYS A 20 4.13 1.25 -8.44
N SER A 21 3.56 0.34 -7.65
CA SER A 21 3.67 -1.12 -7.84
C SER A 21 2.54 -1.62 -8.77
N LYS A 22 2.78 -2.80 -9.38
CA LYS A 22 1.77 -3.59 -10.10
C LYS A 22 1.43 -4.85 -9.30
N ASP A 23 0.70 -4.63 -8.21
CA ASP A 23 -0.55 -5.32 -7.88
C ASP A 23 -1.40 -4.21 -7.28
N SER A 24 -2.02 -3.43 -8.17
CA SER A 24 -2.37 -2.03 -7.92
C SER A 24 -3.53 -1.87 -6.93
N ASN A 25 -3.23 -1.98 -5.64
CA ASN A 25 -4.01 -1.34 -4.59
C ASN A 25 -3.65 0.14 -4.59
N PHE A 26 -4.23 0.85 -5.55
CA PHE A 26 -4.24 2.30 -5.58
C PHE A 26 -4.71 2.77 -4.20
N THR A 27 -3.88 3.51 -3.47
CA THR A 27 -4.31 4.24 -2.28
C THR A 27 -4.46 5.68 -2.69
N GLY A 28 -5.54 6.31 -2.26
CA GLY A 28 -5.70 7.74 -2.41
C GLY A 28 -4.59 8.48 -1.67
N ILE A 29 -4.24 9.69 -2.07
CA ILE A 29 -3.33 10.54 -1.29
C ILE A 29 -4.08 11.82 -0.97
N THR A 30 -4.23 12.14 0.31
CA THR A 30 -4.82 13.42 0.72
C THR A 30 -3.91 14.58 0.33
N GLU A 31 -4.43 15.81 0.34
CA GLU A 31 -3.59 17.00 0.11
C GLU A 31 -2.45 17.16 1.14
N GLU A 32 -2.60 16.50 2.29
CA GLU A 32 -1.62 16.45 3.37
C GLU A 32 -0.61 15.30 3.20
N GLY A 33 -0.73 14.50 2.14
CA GLY A 33 0.17 13.38 1.83
C GLY A 33 -0.20 12.05 2.49
N ASN A 34 -1.35 11.95 3.16
CA ASN A 34 -1.76 10.72 3.85
C ASN A 34 -2.34 9.71 2.86
N SER A 35 -1.91 8.45 2.95
CA SER A 35 -2.47 7.36 2.16
C SER A 35 -3.88 6.98 2.63
N VAL A 36 -4.80 6.81 1.69
CA VAL A 36 -6.17 6.33 1.90
C VAL A 36 -6.29 4.95 1.27
N ALA A 37 -6.34 3.91 2.11
CA ALA A 37 -6.67 2.56 1.65
C ALA A 37 -8.14 2.47 1.21
N TYR A 38 -8.46 1.58 0.28
CA TYR A 38 -9.83 1.37 -0.19
C TYR A 38 -10.39 0.04 0.33
N ASP A 39 -11.36 0.09 1.23
CA ASP A 39 -12.13 -1.08 1.68
C ASP A 39 -13.44 -1.29 0.91
N LEU A 40 -14.00 -0.21 0.34
CA LEU A 40 -15.29 -0.26 -0.36
C LEU A 40 -15.12 -0.53 -1.85
N TRP A 41 -14.23 0.19 -2.55
CA TRP A 41 -14.05 0.00 -3.99
C TRP A 41 -12.71 0.52 -4.50
N ASN A 42 -12.05 -0.27 -5.35
CA ASN A 42 -10.81 0.09 -6.05
C ASN A 42 -11.02 -0.05 -7.57
N GLY A 43 -10.98 1.07 -8.31
CA GLY A 43 -11.11 1.05 -9.76
C GLY A 43 -10.00 0.29 -10.48
N GLU A 44 -8.77 0.28 -9.97
CA GLU A 44 -7.66 -0.41 -10.65
C GLU A 44 -7.73 -1.93 -10.50
N SER A 45 -8.52 -2.43 -9.54
CA SER A 45 -8.76 -3.88 -9.38
C SER A 45 -9.65 -4.47 -10.48
N GLY A 46 -10.25 -3.64 -11.34
CA GLY A 46 -11.20 -4.11 -12.37
C GLY A 46 -12.58 -4.46 -11.82
N MET A 47 -12.85 -4.26 -10.53
CA MET A 47 -14.13 -4.62 -9.91
C MET A 47 -15.26 -3.66 -10.31
N ALA A 48 -16.36 -4.21 -10.83
CA ALA A 48 -17.59 -3.47 -11.13
C ALA A 48 -18.44 -3.12 -9.89
N ARG A 49 -18.26 -3.85 -8.79
CA ARG A 49 -19.14 -3.83 -7.61
C ARG A 49 -18.43 -3.20 -6.41
N VAL A 50 -19.19 -2.46 -5.61
CA VAL A 50 -18.73 -1.88 -4.35
C VAL A 50 -18.98 -2.88 -3.22
N ASN A 51 -18.02 -3.09 -2.32
CA ASN A 51 -18.17 -3.96 -1.16
C ASN A 51 -18.93 -3.21 -0.03
N ILE A 52 -20.09 -3.74 0.35
CA ILE A 52 -20.97 -3.16 1.39
C ILE A 52 -21.18 -4.19 2.49
N ASN A 53 -20.26 -4.24 3.47
CA ASN A 53 -20.33 -5.18 4.61
C ASN A 53 -20.58 -6.64 4.18
N GLY A 54 -19.95 -7.09 3.08
CA GLY A 54 -20.15 -8.43 2.52
C GLY A 54 -21.28 -8.57 1.51
N ASN A 55 -22.02 -7.48 1.21
CA ASN A 55 -22.94 -7.39 0.08
C ASN A 55 -22.31 -6.60 -1.08
N SER A 56 -22.96 -6.61 -2.25
CA SER A 56 -22.55 -5.82 -3.41
C SER A 56 -23.42 -4.57 -3.58
N GLY A 57 -22.79 -3.41 -3.64
CA GLY A 57 -23.35 -2.17 -4.15
C GLY A 57 -23.08 -2.00 -5.64
N TYR A 58 -23.89 -1.16 -6.29
CA TYR A 58 -23.88 -0.98 -7.74
C TYR A 58 -23.77 0.48 -8.10
N TRP A 59 -22.97 0.78 -9.12
CA TRP A 59 -22.87 2.11 -9.67
C TRP A 59 -24.07 2.42 -10.57
N PHE A 60 -24.54 3.67 -10.52
CA PHE A 60 -25.61 4.19 -11.37
C PHE A 60 -25.35 5.67 -11.71
N SER A 61 -25.93 6.15 -12.81
CA SER A 61 -25.88 7.55 -13.21
C SER A 61 -27.04 8.33 -12.59
N VAL A 62 -26.79 9.61 -12.27
CA VAL A 62 -27.78 10.54 -11.71
C VAL A 62 -27.81 11.80 -12.58
N ASN A 63 -29.00 12.34 -12.80
CA ASN A 63 -29.23 13.67 -13.36
C ASN A 63 -30.30 14.39 -12.53
N ASP A 64 -30.51 15.67 -12.80
CA ASP A 64 -31.72 16.39 -12.40
C ASP A 64 -32.93 15.71 -13.07
N GLU A 65 -33.74 15.03 -12.26
CA GLU A 65 -34.87 14.15 -12.66
C GLU A 65 -36.02 14.87 -13.38
N ASP A 66 -35.81 16.09 -13.89
CA ASP A 66 -36.77 16.87 -14.66
C ASP A 66 -36.78 16.39 -16.11
N GLU A 67 -37.98 16.17 -16.69
CA GLU A 67 -38.14 15.68 -18.08
C GLU A 67 -37.50 16.61 -19.14
N GLU A 68 -37.16 17.85 -18.78
CA GLU A 68 -36.51 18.84 -19.63
C GLU A 68 -35.00 18.98 -19.36
N SER A 69 -34.44 18.22 -18.41
CA SER A 69 -33.01 18.24 -18.12
C SER A 69 -32.18 17.80 -19.32
N THR A 70 -31.11 18.56 -19.55
CA THR A 70 -30.09 18.27 -20.54
C THR A 70 -28.73 17.96 -19.90
N SER A 71 -28.65 17.90 -18.56
CA SER A 71 -27.43 17.57 -17.84
C SER A 71 -27.16 16.06 -17.89
N LEU A 72 -25.93 15.68 -18.26
CA LEU A 72 -25.57 14.27 -18.42
C LEU A 72 -24.07 14.02 -18.18
N ILE A 73 -23.71 12.74 -18.10
CA ILE A 73 -22.31 12.29 -18.13
C ILE A 73 -22.08 11.51 -19.41
N LYS A 74 -21.09 11.95 -20.21
CA LYS A 74 -20.58 11.20 -21.33
C LYS A 74 -19.48 10.25 -20.88
N PHE A 75 -19.76 8.97 -20.98
CA PHE A 75 -18.83 7.90 -20.66
C PHE A 75 -18.03 7.51 -21.92
N PRO A 76 -16.69 7.34 -21.84
CA PRO A 76 -15.85 7.09 -23.03
C PRO A 76 -16.10 5.75 -23.72
N THR A 77 -16.60 4.74 -23.02
CA THR A 77 -16.79 3.38 -23.54
C THR A 77 -18.24 2.89 -23.55
N ILE A 78 -19.19 3.70 -23.11
CA ILE A 78 -20.61 3.34 -23.05
C ILE A 78 -21.35 4.06 -24.16
N GLU A 79 -22.14 3.32 -24.93
CA GLU A 79 -23.11 3.91 -25.86
C GLU A 79 -24.34 4.39 -25.08
N GLY A 80 -24.57 5.71 -25.09
CA GLY A 80 -25.61 6.37 -24.30
C GLY A 80 -25.09 6.90 -22.95
N ASP A 81 -26.00 7.44 -22.14
CA ASP A 81 -25.65 8.25 -20.97
C ASP A 81 -25.92 7.54 -19.63
N SER A 82 -26.28 6.25 -19.67
CA SER A 82 -26.70 5.49 -18.49
C SER A 82 -25.65 4.47 -18.06
N LEU A 83 -25.19 4.62 -16.82
CA LEU A 83 -24.29 3.67 -16.17
C LEU A 83 -25.10 2.52 -15.57
N THR A 84 -24.71 1.28 -15.89
CA THR A 84 -25.33 0.05 -15.37
C THR A 84 -24.25 -0.90 -14.85
N SER A 85 -24.67 -1.94 -14.13
CA SER A 85 -23.76 -3.00 -13.67
C SER A 85 -23.01 -3.69 -14.81
N ASP A 86 -23.56 -3.67 -16.02
CA ASP A 86 -23.08 -4.49 -17.14
C ASP A 86 -22.08 -3.73 -18.01
N ASN A 87 -22.10 -2.40 -17.96
CA ASN A 87 -21.25 -1.56 -18.82
C ASN A 87 -20.09 -0.90 -18.05
N ILE A 88 -20.11 -0.92 -16.71
CA ILE A 88 -19.06 -0.33 -15.87
C ILE A 88 -17.69 -1.03 -16.03
N GLU A 89 -17.64 -2.34 -16.25
CA GLU A 89 -16.36 -3.05 -16.41
C GLU A 89 -15.52 -2.47 -17.56
N SER A 90 -16.18 -2.06 -18.65
CA SER A 90 -15.52 -1.44 -19.79
C SER A 90 -14.89 -0.08 -19.44
N LEU A 91 -15.55 0.70 -18.58
CA LEU A 91 -15.04 1.98 -18.10
C LEU A 91 -13.87 1.80 -17.15
N VAL A 92 -14.03 0.89 -16.20
CA VAL A 92 -13.00 0.57 -15.21
C VAL A 92 -11.73 0.10 -15.91
N SER A 93 -11.84 -0.77 -16.90
CA SER A 93 -10.70 -1.19 -17.73
C SER A 93 -10.11 -0.06 -18.58
N HIS A 94 -10.90 0.95 -18.96
CA HIS A 94 -10.44 2.04 -19.81
C HIS A 94 -9.63 3.09 -19.04
N CYS A 95 -10.07 3.45 -17.82
CA CYS A 95 -9.48 4.55 -17.07
C CYS A 95 -9.01 4.22 -15.65
N GLY A 96 -8.98 2.93 -15.28
CA GLY A 96 -8.58 2.47 -13.95
C GLY A 96 -9.45 3.08 -12.86
N GLY A 97 -10.74 3.25 -13.13
CA GLY A 97 -11.67 4.05 -12.34
C GLY A 97 -13.00 4.27 -13.05
N LEU A 98 -13.87 5.09 -12.45
CA LEU A 98 -15.14 5.51 -13.04
C LEU A 98 -14.98 6.93 -13.58
N CYS A 99 -14.68 7.03 -14.87
CA CYS A 99 -14.44 8.31 -15.54
C CYS A 99 -15.53 8.71 -16.51
N GLY A 100 -15.68 10.02 -16.71
CA GLY A 100 -16.60 10.59 -17.68
C GLY A 100 -16.37 12.09 -17.84
N THR A 101 -17.06 12.66 -18.83
CA THR A 101 -17.16 14.11 -18.99
C THR A 101 -18.56 14.55 -18.56
N VAL A 102 -18.64 15.37 -17.53
CA VAL A 102 -19.90 16.03 -17.14
C VAL A 102 -20.21 17.10 -18.17
N GLU A 103 -21.45 17.12 -18.65
CA GLU A 103 -22.01 18.22 -19.44
C GLU A 103 -23.25 18.76 -18.72
N LEU A 104 -23.12 19.91 -18.06
CA LEU A 104 -24.24 20.58 -17.39
C LEU A 104 -25.10 21.33 -18.42
N GLY A 105 -26.42 21.21 -18.27
CA GLY A 105 -27.41 21.81 -19.15
C GLY A 105 -27.60 23.31 -18.92
N ASP A 106 -28.74 23.82 -19.41
CA ASP A 106 -29.09 25.26 -19.37
C ASP A 106 -30.03 25.59 -18.20
N GLU A 107 -30.28 24.64 -17.31
CA GLU A 107 -31.20 24.77 -16.20
C GLU A 107 -30.69 25.76 -15.14
N ALA A 108 -31.55 26.19 -14.22
CA ALA A 108 -31.17 27.16 -13.19
C ALA A 108 -30.16 26.61 -12.18
N VAL A 109 -30.20 25.30 -11.91
CA VAL A 109 -29.28 24.57 -11.03
C VAL A 109 -28.97 23.22 -11.69
N PRO A 110 -28.19 23.22 -12.78
CA PRO A 110 -27.96 22.02 -13.57
C PRO A 110 -27.11 21.03 -12.77
N SER A 111 -27.41 19.73 -12.90
CA SER A 111 -26.64 18.73 -12.17
C SER A 111 -26.61 17.36 -12.83
N ALA A 112 -25.46 16.71 -12.78
CA ALA A 112 -25.29 15.32 -13.16
C ALA A 112 -24.29 14.65 -12.22
N GLY A 113 -24.30 13.33 -12.14
CA GLY A 113 -23.46 12.61 -11.19
C GLY A 113 -23.47 11.11 -11.38
N VAL A 114 -22.72 10.45 -10.51
CA VAL A 114 -22.74 8.99 -10.35
C VAL A 114 -23.02 8.65 -8.91
N GLY A 115 -23.69 7.54 -8.66
CA GLY A 115 -24.00 7.09 -7.31
C GLY A 115 -23.70 5.61 -7.11
N ILE A 116 -23.56 5.24 -5.85
CA ILE A 116 -23.46 3.87 -5.38
C ILE A 116 -24.79 3.53 -4.72
N ALA A 117 -25.55 2.62 -5.31
CA ALA A 117 -26.71 2.02 -4.68
C ALA A 117 -26.20 0.99 -3.66
N LEU A 118 -26.51 1.20 -2.39
CA LEU A 118 -26.03 0.36 -1.29
C LEU A 118 -26.88 -0.92 -1.13
N THR A 119 -28.07 -0.97 -1.76
CA THR A 119 -29.00 -2.11 -1.72
C THR A 119 -29.76 -2.25 -3.04
N GLU A 120 -30.22 -3.46 -3.37
CA GLU A 120 -30.96 -3.76 -4.61
C GLU A 120 -32.49 -3.53 -4.57
N LYS A 121 -33.10 -3.33 -3.39
CA LYS A 121 -34.57 -3.45 -3.21
C LYS A 121 -35.25 -2.25 -2.55
N ASP A 122 -34.78 -1.04 -2.83
CA ASP A 122 -35.31 0.18 -2.21
C ASP A 122 -35.26 0.17 -0.66
N THR A 123 -34.49 -0.76 -0.11
CA THR A 123 -34.21 -0.94 1.30
C THR A 123 -33.08 -0.01 1.74
N THR A 124 -32.97 0.17 3.05
CA THR A 124 -31.91 0.97 3.66
C THR A 124 -30.89 0.04 4.34
N VAL A 125 -29.66 0.52 4.45
CA VAL A 125 -28.57 -0.12 5.20
C VAL A 125 -27.99 0.85 6.21
N ASP A 126 -27.55 0.33 7.34
CA ASP A 126 -26.83 1.10 8.35
C ASP A 126 -25.33 1.13 8.02
N ILE A 127 -24.86 2.29 7.56
CA ILE A 127 -23.44 2.59 7.31
C ILE A 127 -22.85 3.51 8.38
N SER A 128 -23.53 3.70 9.52
CA SER A 128 -23.03 4.58 10.59
C SER A 128 -21.66 4.16 11.12
N LYS A 129 -21.33 2.86 11.06
CA LYS A 129 -20.03 2.30 11.47
C LYS A 129 -18.86 2.69 10.57
N TRP A 130 -19.12 3.22 9.37
CA TRP A 130 -18.08 3.73 8.48
C TRP A 130 -17.50 5.05 8.95
N ASP A 131 -18.18 5.74 9.87
CA ASP A 131 -17.84 7.06 10.44
C ASP A 131 -17.75 8.22 9.42
N GLY A 132 -17.88 7.92 8.14
CA GLY A 132 -17.70 8.85 7.03
C GLY A 132 -17.36 8.12 5.75
N ILE A 133 -16.94 8.88 4.74
CA ILE A 133 -16.42 8.37 3.48
C ILE A 133 -15.13 9.07 3.10
N CYS A 134 -14.25 8.34 2.43
CA CYS A 134 -13.14 8.87 1.66
C CYS A 134 -13.31 8.54 0.18
N VAL A 135 -13.01 9.51 -0.66
CA VAL A 135 -13.10 9.37 -2.11
C VAL A 135 -11.80 9.85 -2.72
N SER A 136 -11.24 9.04 -3.60
CA SER A 136 -10.04 9.39 -4.36
C SER A 136 -10.40 9.58 -5.81
N TYR A 137 -10.10 10.75 -6.33
CA TYR A 137 -10.58 11.15 -7.64
C TYR A 137 -9.68 12.20 -8.29
N GLU A 138 -9.80 12.30 -9.60
CA GLU A 138 -9.41 13.46 -10.39
C GLU A 138 -10.70 14.14 -10.84
N SER A 139 -10.80 15.48 -10.74
CA SER A 139 -11.97 16.20 -11.24
C SER A 139 -11.66 17.65 -11.59
N GLU A 140 -12.11 18.09 -12.75
CA GLU A 140 -12.05 19.50 -13.17
C GLU A 140 -13.17 20.35 -12.51
N LEU A 141 -14.19 19.70 -11.95
CA LEU A 141 -15.32 20.32 -11.26
C LEU A 141 -15.34 19.95 -9.77
N SER A 142 -15.88 20.84 -8.93
CA SER A 142 -16.23 20.45 -7.56
C SER A 142 -17.43 19.50 -7.57
N MET A 143 -17.49 18.65 -6.56
CA MET A 143 -18.41 17.53 -6.46
C MET A 143 -19.04 17.50 -5.07
N GLU A 144 -20.35 17.42 -4.99
CA GLU A 144 -21.07 17.19 -3.75
C GLU A 144 -21.17 15.69 -3.48
N GLY A 145 -20.69 15.24 -2.33
CA GLY A 145 -21.00 13.93 -1.78
C GLY A 145 -22.35 14.00 -1.06
N VAL A 146 -23.32 13.19 -1.46
CA VAL A 146 -24.70 13.22 -0.95
C VAL A 146 -25.07 11.86 -0.38
N ILE A 147 -25.68 11.83 0.81
CA ILE A 147 -26.22 10.59 1.40
C ILE A 147 -27.71 10.49 1.07
N GLY A 148 -28.04 9.61 0.12
CA GLY A 148 -29.41 9.27 -0.19
C GLY A 148 -29.99 8.35 0.88
N TYR A 149 -31.15 8.69 1.43
CA TYR A 149 -31.78 7.93 2.50
C TYR A 149 -33.31 8.05 2.45
N LYS A 150 -34.03 7.14 3.11
CA LYS A 150 -35.50 7.18 3.13
C LYS A 150 -35.99 8.11 4.23
N GLU A 151 -36.63 9.22 3.85
CA GLU A 151 -37.30 10.09 4.82
C GLU A 151 -38.66 9.56 5.27
N SER A 152 -39.09 9.93 6.48
CA SER A 152 -40.49 9.85 6.88
C SER A 152 -41.31 10.87 6.08
N ALA A 153 -42.51 10.49 5.62
CA ALA A 153 -43.36 11.36 4.80
C ALA A 153 -43.54 12.76 5.42
N GLY A 154 -43.18 13.82 4.67
CA GLY A 154 -43.42 15.22 5.03
C GLY A 154 -42.18 16.13 5.19
N SER A 155 -40.96 15.63 4.94
CA SER A 155 -39.72 16.42 4.99
C SER A 155 -39.24 16.86 3.60
N SER A 156 -38.38 17.87 3.58
CA SER A 156 -37.82 18.47 2.36
C SER A 156 -36.99 17.46 1.55
N ASN A 157 -37.12 17.44 0.23
CA ASN A 157 -36.30 16.64 -0.72
C ASN A 157 -34.78 16.89 -0.66
N GLU A 158 -34.31 17.71 0.29
CA GLU A 158 -32.90 18.03 0.46
C GLU A 158 -32.18 16.92 1.26
N MET A 159 -31.18 16.32 0.64
CA MET A 159 -30.35 15.28 1.24
C MET A 159 -29.09 15.89 1.89
N PRO A 160 -28.59 15.35 3.02
CA PRO A 160 -27.34 15.83 3.61
C PRO A 160 -26.18 15.66 2.63
N SER A 161 -25.38 16.72 2.48
CA SER A 161 -24.25 16.74 1.56
C SER A 161 -22.99 17.34 2.17
N VAL A 162 -21.85 17.05 1.54
CA VAL A 162 -20.54 17.64 1.80
C VAL A 162 -19.90 18.00 0.46
N ASN A 163 -19.12 19.08 0.41
CA ASN A 163 -18.41 19.45 -0.80
C ASN A 163 -17.01 18.80 -0.84
N PHE A 164 -16.67 18.24 -1.99
CA PHE A 164 -15.36 17.79 -2.38
C PHE A 164 -14.89 18.69 -3.54
N ASP A 165 -13.90 19.55 -3.32
CA ASP A 165 -13.45 20.51 -4.33
C ASP A 165 -12.93 19.85 -5.63
N LYS A 166 -12.67 20.63 -6.67
CA LYS A 166 -11.90 20.14 -7.82
C LYS A 166 -10.45 19.77 -7.44
N THR A 167 -9.79 18.98 -8.29
CA THR A 167 -8.36 18.68 -8.18
C THR A 167 -7.54 19.53 -9.14
N GLU A 168 -6.21 19.52 -8.98
CA GLU A 168 -5.33 20.01 -10.04
C GLU A 168 -5.44 19.09 -11.26
N LYS A 169 -5.36 19.66 -12.45
CA LYS A 169 -5.52 18.92 -13.70
C LYS A 169 -4.46 17.84 -13.84
N GLY A 170 -4.86 16.58 -14.07
CA GLY A 170 -3.96 15.44 -14.13
C GLY A 170 -3.51 14.92 -12.77
N ALA A 171 -3.98 15.52 -11.67
CA ALA A 171 -3.67 15.10 -10.31
C ALA A 171 -4.87 14.39 -9.68
N VAL A 172 -4.57 13.31 -8.96
CA VAL A 172 -5.52 12.57 -8.14
C VAL A 172 -5.35 13.02 -6.69
N ALA A 173 -6.47 13.29 -6.02
CA ALA A 173 -6.49 13.60 -4.60
C ALA A 173 -7.52 12.73 -3.87
N ALA A 174 -7.24 12.40 -2.62
CA ALA A 174 -8.17 11.75 -1.71
C ALA A 174 -8.73 12.77 -0.73
N ARG A 175 -10.05 12.80 -0.59
CA ARG A 175 -10.71 13.66 0.40
C ARG A 175 -11.69 12.85 1.21
N CYS A 176 -11.74 13.16 2.50
CA CYS A 176 -12.51 12.41 3.48
C CYS A 176 -13.42 13.34 4.27
N ALA A 177 -14.64 12.87 4.53
CA ALA A 177 -15.64 13.59 5.29
C ALA A 177 -16.30 12.65 6.29
N LYS A 178 -16.38 13.07 7.56
CA LYS A 178 -17.12 12.36 8.60
C LYS A 178 -18.62 12.50 8.31
N TRP A 179 -19.45 11.57 8.78
CA TRP A 179 -20.91 11.72 8.68
C TRP A 179 -21.44 12.98 9.35
N ALA A 180 -20.72 13.53 10.32
CA ALA A 180 -21.03 14.81 10.97
C ALA A 180 -20.85 16.02 10.05
N ASP A 181 -20.03 15.91 8.99
CA ASP A 181 -19.75 17.01 8.05
C ASP A 181 -20.86 17.17 7.01
N PHE A 182 -21.66 16.12 6.80
CA PHE A 182 -22.79 16.13 5.87
C PHE A 182 -23.96 16.87 6.50
N LYS A 183 -24.36 17.99 5.87
CA LYS A 183 -25.36 18.92 6.38
C LYS A 183 -26.42 19.21 5.33
N ARG A 184 -27.60 19.63 5.79
CA ARG A 184 -28.62 20.25 4.93
C ARG A 184 -28.47 21.76 4.96
N THR A 185 -28.82 22.43 3.87
CA THR A 185 -28.76 23.88 3.75
C THR A 185 -29.80 24.55 4.65
N PHE A 186 -30.97 23.94 4.85
CA PHE A 186 -32.10 24.59 5.54
C PHE A 186 -32.57 23.91 6.84
N SER A 187 -31.83 22.92 7.37
CA SER A 187 -32.23 22.20 8.59
C SER A 187 -31.04 21.63 9.38
N ASP A 188 -31.04 21.87 10.69
CA ASP A 188 -30.13 21.20 11.64
C ASP A 188 -30.65 19.82 12.10
N SER A 189 -31.92 19.51 11.83
CA SER A 189 -32.51 18.19 12.09
C SER A 189 -32.25 17.25 10.91
N ASN A 190 -31.74 16.04 11.18
CA ASN A 190 -31.21 15.06 10.22
C ASN A 190 -29.83 15.41 9.64
N THR A 191 -28.84 15.33 10.53
CA THR A 191 -27.41 15.33 10.19
C THR A 191 -27.04 14.06 9.40
N GLY A 192 -25.93 14.07 8.66
CA GLY A 192 -25.44 12.86 8.00
C GLY A 192 -25.27 11.66 8.94
N ILE A 193 -25.08 11.89 10.24
CA ILE A 193 -25.08 10.84 11.28
C ILE A 193 -26.42 10.08 11.30
N GLU A 194 -27.55 10.77 11.19
CA GLU A 194 -28.88 10.12 11.19
C GLU A 194 -29.18 9.47 9.84
N ALA A 195 -28.82 10.13 8.73
CA ALA A 195 -28.97 9.59 7.39
C ALA A 195 -28.15 8.30 7.20
N SER A 196 -26.95 8.23 7.77
CA SER A 196 -26.06 7.06 7.68
C SER A 196 -26.66 5.78 8.26
N LYS A 197 -27.60 5.88 9.21
CA LYS A 197 -28.26 4.71 9.81
C LYS A 197 -29.30 4.08 8.89
N ASN A 198 -29.76 4.81 7.88
CA ASN A 198 -30.81 4.40 6.95
C ASN A 198 -30.44 4.75 5.49
N ALA A 199 -29.17 4.62 5.14
CA ALA A 199 -28.68 5.01 3.83
C ALA A 199 -29.19 4.06 2.73
N LYS A 200 -29.52 4.62 1.57
CA LYS A 200 -29.84 3.92 0.32
C LYS A 200 -28.71 4.05 -0.69
N SER A 201 -28.12 5.23 -0.76
CA SER A 201 -27.10 5.54 -1.75
C SER A 201 -26.11 6.55 -1.22
N ILE A 202 -24.93 6.57 -1.85
CA ILE A 202 -23.98 7.67 -1.79
C ILE A 202 -23.85 8.20 -3.20
N ILE A 203 -24.06 9.49 -3.40
CA ILE A 203 -24.06 10.13 -4.73
C ILE A 203 -22.92 11.15 -4.78
N PHE A 204 -22.22 11.16 -5.91
CA PHE A 204 -21.17 12.08 -6.29
C PHE A 204 -21.73 12.99 -7.37
N LYS A 205 -22.25 14.14 -6.94
CA LYS A 205 -23.06 15.04 -7.76
C LYS A 205 -22.26 16.28 -8.15
N PHE A 206 -22.21 16.60 -9.43
CA PHE A 206 -21.64 17.83 -9.93
C PHE A 206 -22.75 18.87 -10.06
N VAL A 207 -22.59 19.99 -9.37
CA VAL A 207 -23.48 21.15 -9.44
C VAL A 207 -22.64 22.35 -9.84
N GLY A 208 -23.08 23.10 -10.85
CA GLY A 208 -22.26 24.14 -11.44
C GLY A 208 -23.03 25.14 -12.27
N GLU A 209 -22.30 25.89 -13.10
CA GLU A 209 -22.87 26.87 -14.01
C GLU A 209 -23.49 26.20 -15.24
N ALA A 210 -24.50 26.85 -15.83
CA ALA A 210 -25.09 26.41 -17.08
C ALA A 210 -24.02 26.24 -18.17
N LYS A 211 -24.12 25.15 -18.95
CA LYS A 211 -23.15 24.76 -20.02
C LYS A 211 -21.75 24.41 -19.54
N GLN A 212 -21.51 24.34 -18.24
CA GLN A 212 -20.21 23.96 -17.72
C GLN A 212 -19.91 22.50 -18.07
N LYS A 213 -18.65 22.23 -18.41
CA LYS A 213 -18.16 20.89 -18.71
C LYS A 213 -16.90 20.63 -17.92
N GLY A 214 -16.67 19.36 -17.56
CA GLY A 214 -15.42 18.96 -16.95
C GLY A 214 -15.26 17.45 -16.88
N TYR A 215 -14.01 17.03 -16.99
CA TYR A 215 -13.63 15.64 -16.79
C TYR A 215 -13.63 15.28 -15.30
N PHE A 216 -14.00 14.03 -14.99
CA PHE A 216 -13.76 13.42 -13.69
C PHE A 216 -13.35 11.95 -13.84
N ASN A 217 -12.71 11.42 -12.80
CA ASN A 217 -12.40 10.01 -12.63
C ASN A 217 -12.37 9.64 -11.14
N ILE A 218 -13.35 8.87 -10.68
CA ILE A 218 -13.33 8.29 -9.33
C ILE A 218 -12.45 7.04 -9.37
N LYS A 219 -11.33 7.07 -8.65
CA LYS A 219 -10.32 6.01 -8.60
C LYS A 219 -10.56 5.02 -7.47
N GLY A 220 -11.14 5.47 -6.36
CA GLY A 220 -11.44 4.61 -5.23
C GLY A 220 -12.32 5.23 -4.18
N VAL A 221 -12.92 4.36 -3.38
CA VAL A 221 -13.87 4.72 -2.32
C VAL A 221 -13.55 3.89 -1.08
N SER A 222 -13.56 4.54 0.08
CA SER A 222 -13.33 3.92 1.38
C SER A 222 -14.30 4.45 2.44
N SER A 223 -14.56 3.66 3.47
CA SER A 223 -15.12 4.18 4.72
C SER A 223 -14.13 5.17 5.35
N TYR A 224 -14.60 6.20 6.07
CA TYR A 224 -13.70 7.15 6.76
C TYR A 224 -12.91 6.46 7.86
N LYS A 225 -13.52 5.51 8.56
CA LYS A 225 -12.81 4.70 9.54
C LYS A 225 -11.70 3.85 8.91
N HIS A 226 -11.82 3.41 7.67
CA HIS A 226 -10.72 2.70 7.02
C HIS A 226 -9.72 3.66 6.35
N GLY A 227 -10.22 4.74 5.76
CA GLY A 227 -9.44 5.70 4.98
C GLY A 227 -8.75 6.79 5.82
N VAL A 228 -9.18 7.03 7.06
CA VAL A 228 -8.71 8.10 7.96
C VAL A 228 -8.46 7.64 9.40
N ALA A 229 -8.77 6.38 9.80
CA ALA A 229 -8.49 5.94 11.18
C ALA A 229 -7.00 5.64 11.46
N ASN A 230 -6.14 6.56 11.02
CA ASN A 230 -4.80 6.78 11.55
C ASN A 230 -4.60 8.24 12.06
N LEU A 231 -5.66 9.07 12.20
CA LEU A 231 -5.49 10.52 12.47
C LEU A 231 -5.93 11.05 13.84
N ASP A 232 -6.59 10.28 14.71
CA ASP A 232 -6.87 10.70 16.11
C ASP A 232 -6.09 9.88 17.17
N SER A 233 -5.08 9.11 16.76
CA SER A 233 -4.04 8.57 17.65
C SER A 233 -2.66 8.99 17.15
N VAL A 234 -2.31 10.25 17.40
CA VAL A 234 -0.92 10.64 17.64
C VAL A 234 -0.55 10.21 19.07
N GLU A 235 -0.59 8.91 19.30
CA GLU A 235 0.43 8.19 20.04
C GLU A 235 0.99 7.23 19.00
N ALA A 236 2.32 7.14 18.88
CA ALA A 236 2.99 6.33 17.87
C ALA A 236 2.30 4.96 17.71
N VAL A 237 1.53 4.80 16.64
CA VAL A 237 0.95 3.50 16.28
C VAL A 237 2.09 2.77 15.58
N GLU A 238 2.74 1.90 16.35
CA GLU A 238 3.60 0.88 15.78
C GLU A 238 2.82 0.16 14.67
N PRO A 239 3.35 0.06 13.42
CA PRO A 239 2.71 -0.73 12.38
C PRO A 239 2.22 -2.06 12.94
N ALA A 240 1.04 -2.48 12.50
CA ALA A 240 0.60 -3.84 12.81
C ALA A 240 1.74 -4.79 12.41
N LYS A 241 2.06 -5.75 13.28
CA LYS A 241 3.23 -6.64 13.18
C LYS A 241 3.37 -7.36 11.83
N ASP A 242 2.39 -7.32 10.94
CA ASP A 242 2.48 -7.88 9.58
C ASP A 242 2.72 -6.83 8.48
N GLU A 243 2.38 -5.55 8.69
CA GLU A 243 2.64 -4.45 7.73
C GLU A 243 4.11 -4.03 7.72
N ALA A 244 4.82 -4.22 8.83
CA ALA A 244 6.28 -4.06 8.89
C ALA A 244 7.05 -5.29 8.36
N CYS A 245 6.36 -6.39 8.03
CA CYS A 245 7.02 -7.62 7.64
C CYS A 245 7.42 -7.58 6.17
N LEU A 246 8.73 -7.55 5.90
CA LEU A 246 9.27 -7.51 4.54
C LEU A 246 9.28 -8.92 3.91
N TRP A 247 9.52 -9.96 4.72
CA TRP A 247 9.55 -11.34 4.26
C TRP A 247 9.23 -12.31 5.39
N ASN A 248 8.44 -13.35 5.08
CA ASN A 248 8.06 -14.37 6.04
C ASN A 248 8.06 -15.77 5.42
N GLY A 249 9.06 -16.59 5.77
CA GLY A 249 9.20 -17.97 5.32
C GLY A 249 8.19 -18.96 5.90
N THR A 250 7.35 -18.52 6.85
CA THR A 250 6.24 -19.32 7.39
C THR A 250 4.88 -19.00 6.74
N SER A 251 4.84 -18.01 5.84
CA SER A 251 3.67 -17.69 5.04
C SER A 251 3.17 -18.91 4.24
N SER A 252 1.90 -18.93 3.87
CA SER A 252 1.35 -19.92 2.95
C SER A 252 1.89 -19.79 1.53
N VAL A 253 2.47 -18.63 1.19
CA VAL A 253 3.07 -18.32 -0.12
C VAL A 253 4.37 -17.52 0.10
N PRO A 254 5.47 -18.15 0.54
CA PRO A 254 6.73 -17.45 0.74
C PRO A 254 7.25 -16.89 -0.60
N SER A 255 7.75 -15.65 -0.57
CA SER A 255 8.29 -14.99 -1.76
C SER A 255 9.80 -15.18 -1.88
N ASN A 256 10.33 -15.14 -3.10
CA ASN A 256 11.77 -15.06 -3.35
C ASN A 256 12.34 -13.63 -3.20
N PHE A 257 11.54 -12.67 -2.73
CA PHE A 257 12.01 -11.34 -2.37
C PHE A 257 11.55 -10.93 -0.97
N ALA A 258 12.31 -10.04 -0.33
CA ALA A 258 11.85 -9.23 0.80
C ALA A 258 11.24 -7.92 0.28
N TRP A 259 9.94 -7.70 0.46
CA TRP A 259 9.17 -6.64 -0.21
C TRP A 259 8.83 -5.47 0.70
N GLU A 260 8.73 -4.30 0.09
CA GLU A 260 7.99 -3.15 0.61
C GLU A 260 6.76 -2.94 -0.28
N ASP A 261 5.56 -2.93 0.31
CA ASP A 261 4.31 -3.23 -0.40
C ASP A 261 3.71 -2.06 -1.22
N THR A 262 4.25 -0.83 -1.18
CA THR A 262 3.47 0.36 -1.57
C THR A 262 4.00 1.32 -2.64
N SER A 263 5.17 1.17 -3.30
CA SER A 263 5.60 2.27 -4.21
C SER A 263 6.61 2.00 -5.34
N GLY A 264 6.51 0.89 -6.08
CA GLY A 264 7.35 0.72 -7.29
C GLY A 264 8.79 0.23 -7.02
N ILE A 265 8.87 -0.68 -6.04
CA ILE A 265 9.90 -1.69 -5.78
C ILE A 265 11.24 -1.19 -5.21
N LYS A 266 11.49 -1.57 -3.95
CA LYS A 266 12.82 -1.92 -3.41
C LYS A 266 12.72 -3.29 -2.75
N GLY A 267 12.60 -4.32 -3.59
CA GLY A 267 12.55 -5.70 -3.16
C GLY A 267 13.96 -6.24 -2.96
N GLY A 268 14.20 -6.94 -1.86
CA GLY A 268 15.42 -7.67 -1.60
C GLY A 268 15.44 -9.00 -2.35
N LEU A 269 16.16 -9.14 -3.46
CA LEU A 269 16.36 -10.46 -4.09
C LEU A 269 17.34 -11.27 -3.25
N TRP A 270 16.87 -12.37 -2.68
CA TRP A 270 17.70 -13.28 -1.90
C TRP A 270 18.88 -13.80 -2.73
N TYR A 271 20.01 -14.07 -2.09
CA TYR A 271 21.19 -14.72 -2.66
C TYR A 271 22.02 -15.41 -1.58
N SER A 272 22.83 -16.39 -1.99
CA SER A 272 23.88 -16.95 -1.13
C SER A 272 25.24 -16.46 -1.59
N TYR A 273 26.15 -16.33 -0.64
CA TYR A 273 27.52 -15.90 -0.91
C TYR A 273 28.50 -16.56 0.07
N ASN A 274 29.78 -16.51 -0.28
CA ASN A 274 30.87 -17.04 0.51
C ASN A 274 32.19 -16.36 0.14
N ASP A 275 33.24 -16.73 0.87
CA ASP A 275 34.62 -16.27 0.73
C ASP A 275 35.40 -16.81 -0.48
N ARG A 276 34.78 -17.59 -1.40
CA ARG A 276 35.52 -18.19 -2.53
C ARG A 276 36.11 -17.16 -3.49
N GLY A 277 35.45 -16.01 -3.62
CA GLY A 277 35.98 -14.87 -4.38
C GLY A 277 37.28 -14.30 -3.78
N GLU A 278 37.56 -14.61 -2.51
CA GLU A 278 38.72 -14.15 -1.75
C GLU A 278 39.73 -15.28 -1.47
N ASN A 279 39.67 -16.38 -2.25
CA ASN A 279 40.46 -17.60 -2.06
C ASN A 279 40.13 -18.40 -0.78
N GLY A 280 38.95 -18.20 -0.21
CA GLY A 280 38.35 -19.10 0.77
C GLY A 280 37.70 -20.32 0.12
N ASN A 281 37.22 -21.25 0.95
CA ASN A 281 36.61 -22.51 0.53
C ASN A 281 35.27 -22.77 1.25
N SER A 282 34.71 -21.77 1.93
CA SER A 282 33.48 -21.93 2.69
C SER A 282 32.31 -22.31 1.78
N LEU A 283 31.35 -23.04 2.36
CA LEU A 283 30.22 -23.63 1.65
C LEU A 283 28.94 -23.48 2.45
N LEU A 284 27.86 -23.29 1.69
CA LEU A 284 26.49 -23.24 2.20
C LEU A 284 25.68 -24.35 1.52
N TYR A 285 25.06 -25.19 2.34
CA TYR A 285 24.24 -26.33 1.92
C TYR A 285 22.79 -26.07 2.34
N TRP A 286 21.90 -25.91 1.37
CA TRP A 286 20.47 -25.73 1.64
C TRP A 286 19.84 -27.01 2.19
N SER A 287 18.85 -26.87 3.07
CA SER A 287 18.12 -28.02 3.65
C SER A 287 17.26 -28.79 2.63
N ALA A 288 17.02 -28.22 1.44
CA ALA A 288 16.32 -28.85 0.32
C ALA A 288 17.24 -28.94 -0.91
N GLU A 289 17.26 -30.10 -1.59
CA GLU A 289 17.99 -30.29 -2.84
C GLU A 289 17.24 -29.66 -4.02
N ALA A 290 17.95 -28.87 -4.83
CA ALA A 290 17.39 -28.26 -6.04
C ALA A 290 17.15 -29.31 -7.13
N PRO A 291 15.98 -29.32 -7.79
CA PRO A 291 15.86 -29.97 -9.08
C PRO A 291 16.85 -29.35 -10.08
N SER A 292 17.54 -30.20 -10.86
CA SER A 292 18.61 -29.81 -11.80
C SER A 292 18.26 -28.76 -12.87
N TYR A 293 17.01 -28.32 -12.96
CA TYR A 293 16.49 -27.42 -13.99
C TYR A 293 16.05 -26.03 -13.48
N LYS A 294 16.30 -25.67 -12.20
CA LYS A 294 15.98 -24.34 -11.63
C LYS A 294 17.22 -23.65 -11.04
N ASN A 295 17.38 -22.34 -11.27
CA ASN A 295 18.45 -21.50 -10.68
C ASN A 295 18.18 -21.27 -9.18
N VAL A 296 19.20 -20.99 -8.33
CA VAL A 296 19.16 -21.23 -6.86
C VAL A 296 18.00 -20.60 -6.05
N ILE A 297 17.28 -19.67 -6.68
CA ILE A 297 16.48 -18.64 -6.01
C ILE A 297 15.02 -18.66 -6.50
N GLU A 298 14.75 -19.25 -7.67
CA GLU A 298 13.37 -19.54 -8.14
C GLU A 298 12.67 -20.67 -7.35
N TRP A 299 13.31 -21.27 -6.35
CA TRP A 299 12.80 -22.37 -5.51
C TRP A 299 12.34 -21.91 -4.13
N LEU A 300 12.67 -20.69 -3.73
CA LEU A 300 12.24 -20.12 -2.45
C LEU A 300 10.73 -19.87 -2.37
N THR A 301 10.02 -19.99 -3.49
CA THR A 301 8.55 -19.91 -3.59
C THR A 301 7.86 -21.28 -3.60
N ASP A 302 8.63 -22.39 -3.57
CA ASP A 302 8.07 -23.73 -3.53
C ASP A 302 7.68 -24.10 -2.09
N LYS A 303 6.38 -23.99 -1.81
CA LYS A 303 5.77 -24.25 -0.50
C LYS A 303 6.07 -25.66 0.05
N ASP A 304 6.38 -26.62 -0.81
CA ASP A 304 6.64 -28.00 -0.40
C ASP A 304 8.12 -28.24 -0.02
N LEU A 305 9.00 -27.26 -0.27
CA LEU A 305 10.45 -27.35 -0.03
C LEU A 305 10.98 -26.37 1.03
N PHE A 306 10.35 -25.21 1.21
CA PHE A 306 10.86 -24.13 2.08
C PHE A 306 9.83 -23.58 3.09
N GLU A 307 8.88 -24.41 3.51
CA GLU A 307 8.03 -24.09 4.65
C GLU A 307 8.87 -24.03 5.94
N GLY A 308 8.97 -22.84 6.57
CA GLY A 308 9.69 -22.66 7.83
C GLY A 308 10.95 -21.78 7.80
N GLY A 309 11.30 -21.19 6.65
CA GLY A 309 12.40 -20.24 6.52
C GLY A 309 13.57 -20.69 5.62
N LEU A 310 14.57 -19.83 5.47
CA LEU A 310 15.81 -20.08 4.71
C LEU A 310 16.79 -20.86 5.59
N SER A 311 16.63 -22.18 5.60
CA SER A 311 17.45 -23.09 6.39
C SER A 311 18.67 -23.60 5.61
N ALA A 312 19.84 -23.47 6.21
CA ALA A 312 21.10 -23.93 5.62
C ALA A 312 22.08 -24.48 6.66
N SER A 313 22.95 -25.37 6.20
CA SER A 313 24.14 -25.82 6.90
C SER A 313 25.38 -25.16 6.29
N VAL A 314 26.23 -24.59 7.13
CA VAL A 314 27.43 -23.84 6.70
C VAL A 314 28.68 -24.56 7.16
N THR A 315 29.65 -24.71 6.26
CA THR A 315 31.02 -25.10 6.62
C THR A 315 31.95 -23.95 6.31
N LEU A 316 32.78 -23.56 7.27
CA LEU A 316 33.71 -22.45 7.14
C LEU A 316 35.12 -22.99 6.91
N ASP A 317 35.69 -22.69 5.75
CA ASP A 317 37.07 -23.04 5.42
C ASP A 317 37.75 -21.81 4.86
N LYS A 318 38.66 -21.25 5.66
CA LYS A 318 39.37 -20.02 5.36
C LYS A 318 40.20 -20.13 4.10
N GLY A 319 40.66 -21.34 3.72
CA GLY A 319 41.60 -21.51 2.63
C GLY A 319 42.80 -20.55 2.77
N ASN A 320 42.97 -19.66 1.79
CA ASN A 320 43.96 -18.59 1.82
C ASN A 320 43.37 -17.19 2.08
N SER A 321 42.06 -17.09 2.37
CA SER A 321 41.41 -15.84 2.75
C SER A 321 41.87 -15.36 4.12
N THR A 322 41.67 -14.08 4.42
CA THR A 322 41.93 -13.50 5.74
C THR A 322 40.90 -13.92 6.78
N ARG A 323 39.70 -14.33 6.36
CA ARG A 323 38.62 -14.83 7.22
C ARG A 323 37.74 -15.83 6.46
N ALA A 324 37.19 -16.82 7.17
CA ALA A 324 36.22 -17.74 6.59
C ALA A 324 34.81 -17.15 6.75
N TYR A 325 34.01 -17.13 5.68
CA TYR A 325 32.61 -16.72 5.78
C TYR A 325 31.71 -17.32 4.70
N ALA A 326 30.46 -17.55 5.07
CA ALA A 326 29.38 -17.85 4.15
C ALA A 326 28.05 -17.37 4.74
N GLY A 327 27.12 -17.04 3.86
CA GLY A 327 25.88 -16.42 4.30
C GLY A 327 24.81 -16.33 3.24
N ILE A 328 23.71 -15.74 3.67
CA ILE A 328 22.52 -15.45 2.88
C ILE A 328 22.31 -13.94 2.97
N GLY A 329 21.99 -13.29 1.86
CA GLY A 329 21.66 -11.87 1.87
C GLY A 329 20.54 -11.59 0.90
N PHE A 330 20.07 -10.36 0.89
CA PHE A 330 19.18 -9.87 -0.14
C PHE A 330 19.71 -8.57 -0.73
N LYS A 331 19.77 -8.52 -2.07
CA LYS A 331 20.19 -7.33 -2.82
C LYS A 331 19.01 -6.40 -3.02
N MET A 332 19.21 -5.11 -2.88
CA MET A 332 18.18 -4.14 -3.24
C MET A 332 17.98 -4.19 -4.75
N THR A 333 16.75 -4.44 -5.16
CA THR A 333 16.37 -4.58 -6.57
C THR A 333 15.08 -3.84 -6.88
N VAL A 334 14.93 -3.46 -8.14
CA VAL A 334 13.69 -2.94 -8.75
C VAL A 334 13.28 -3.91 -9.86
N LYS A 335 12.00 -4.28 -9.95
CA LYS A 335 11.49 -4.88 -11.18
C LYS A 335 10.99 -3.80 -12.13
N ASP A 336 11.34 -3.93 -13.41
CA ASP A 336 10.78 -3.07 -14.44
C ASP A 336 9.36 -3.49 -14.86
N ASP A 337 8.74 -2.70 -15.74
CA ASP A 337 7.39 -2.94 -16.27
C ASP A 337 7.23 -4.25 -17.07
N VAL A 338 8.34 -4.88 -17.44
CA VAL A 338 8.42 -6.14 -18.19
C VAL A 338 8.69 -7.33 -17.25
N GLY A 339 8.92 -7.06 -15.96
CA GLY A 339 9.17 -8.05 -14.92
C GLY A 339 10.64 -8.42 -14.75
N ASP A 340 11.57 -7.75 -15.44
CA ASP A 340 13.01 -7.98 -15.28
C ASP A 340 13.52 -7.33 -13.99
N THR A 341 14.45 -7.98 -13.31
CA THR A 341 14.95 -7.56 -12.00
C THR A 341 16.32 -6.89 -12.16
N THR A 342 16.41 -5.61 -11.79
CA THR A 342 17.66 -4.85 -11.83
C THR A 342 18.17 -4.57 -10.43
N LEU A 343 19.49 -4.67 -10.24
CA LEU A 343 20.15 -4.28 -8.98
C LEU A 343 20.16 -2.76 -8.87
N VAL A 344 19.79 -2.25 -7.69
CA VAL A 344 19.79 -0.80 -7.41
C VAL A 344 20.42 -0.49 -6.06
N THR A 345 20.77 0.77 -5.86
CA THR A 345 20.95 1.36 -4.53
C THR A 345 19.61 1.90 -4.03
N ALA A 346 19.33 1.73 -2.75
CA ALA A 346 18.06 2.08 -2.15
C ALA A 346 18.22 2.89 -0.87
N ASP A 347 17.52 4.02 -0.80
CA ASP A 347 17.19 4.66 0.48
C ASP A 347 16.14 3.81 1.22
N ILE A 348 16.51 3.26 2.38
CA ILE A 348 15.68 2.50 3.32
C ILE A 348 15.64 3.19 4.69
N SER A 349 15.92 4.49 4.75
CA SER A 349 15.92 5.26 6.00
C SER A 349 14.58 5.15 6.76
N ASP A 350 13.49 5.05 6.02
CA ASP A 350 12.12 4.97 6.52
C ASP A 350 11.81 3.66 7.26
N TRP A 351 12.60 2.59 7.05
CA TRP A 351 12.40 1.33 7.78
C TRP A 351 12.73 1.47 9.27
N GLY A 352 13.39 2.55 9.69
CA GLY A 352 13.84 2.82 11.06
C GLY A 352 14.93 1.86 11.57
N GLY A 353 15.16 0.75 10.86
CA GLY A 353 16.04 -0.35 11.21
C GLY A 353 15.50 -1.68 10.66
N LEU A 354 15.94 -2.78 11.27
CA LEU A 354 15.58 -4.14 10.87
C LEU A 354 15.22 -4.99 12.09
N CYS A 355 14.18 -5.79 11.93
CA CYS A 355 13.84 -6.90 12.81
C CYS A 355 14.03 -8.23 12.06
N VAL A 356 14.68 -9.19 12.69
CA VAL A 356 15.02 -10.48 12.10
C VAL A 356 14.59 -11.59 13.03
N TYR A 357 13.76 -12.49 12.51
CA TYR A 357 13.39 -13.73 13.16
C TYR A 357 14.30 -14.84 12.63
N TYR A 358 15.06 -15.49 13.52
CA TYR A 358 16.10 -16.43 13.10
C TYR A 358 16.35 -17.53 14.14
N MET A 359 17.14 -18.51 13.70
CA MET A 359 17.83 -19.49 14.52
C MET A 359 19.27 -19.62 14.01
N ALA A 360 20.24 -19.76 14.89
CA ALA A 360 21.64 -20.02 14.51
C ALA A 360 22.40 -20.73 15.63
N GLU A 361 23.23 -21.72 15.28
CA GLU A 361 24.12 -22.41 16.24
C GLU A 361 25.32 -21.56 16.67
N ARG A 362 25.61 -20.48 15.93
CA ARG A 362 26.66 -19.50 16.23
C ARG A 362 26.17 -18.10 15.96
N ASN A 363 26.89 -17.12 16.51
CA ASN A 363 26.64 -15.72 16.23
C ASN A 363 26.72 -15.48 14.73
N MET A 364 25.75 -14.73 14.21
CA MET A 364 25.76 -14.22 12.86
C MET A 364 25.99 -12.72 12.88
N ARG A 365 26.66 -12.22 11.85
CA ARG A 365 26.73 -10.80 11.56
C ARG A 365 25.52 -10.43 10.71
N ILE A 366 24.79 -9.40 11.10
CA ILE A 366 23.87 -8.70 10.20
C ILE A 366 24.61 -7.52 9.62
N VAL A 367 24.59 -7.38 8.30
CA VAL A 367 25.38 -6.38 7.57
C VAL A 367 24.44 -5.53 6.73
N LEU A 368 24.53 -4.22 6.87
CA LEU A 368 23.99 -3.26 5.92
C LEU A 368 25.14 -2.75 5.05
N ALA A 369 25.07 -2.99 3.74
CA ALA A 369 26.10 -2.56 2.80
C ALA A 369 25.59 -1.45 1.88
N ALA A 370 26.44 -0.46 1.58
CA ALA A 370 26.23 0.54 0.54
C ALA A 370 27.53 0.72 -0.24
N ASP A 371 27.52 0.35 -1.53
CA ASP A 371 28.71 0.32 -2.40
C ASP A 371 29.87 -0.51 -1.81
N SER A 372 30.90 0.16 -1.28
CA SER A 372 32.10 -0.45 -0.67
C SER A 372 32.15 -0.29 0.85
N LEU A 373 31.10 0.29 1.44
CA LEU A 373 30.97 0.50 2.86
C LEU A 373 30.02 -0.54 3.46
N GLU A 374 30.34 -1.00 4.66
CA GLU A 374 29.51 -1.91 5.43
C GLU A 374 29.41 -1.40 6.86
N ALA A 375 28.20 -1.42 7.41
CA ALA A 375 28.00 -1.39 8.85
C ALA A 375 27.37 -2.69 9.31
N GLU A 376 27.67 -3.07 10.55
CA GLU A 376 27.32 -4.38 11.07
C GLU A 376 26.75 -4.34 12.48
N ASN A 377 25.99 -5.37 12.80
CA ASN A 377 25.62 -5.71 14.15
C ASN A 377 25.65 -7.25 14.32
N VAL A 378 25.39 -7.73 15.53
CA VAL A 378 25.49 -9.15 15.89
C VAL A 378 24.11 -9.72 16.22
N LEU A 379 23.76 -10.79 15.52
CA LEU A 379 22.71 -11.72 15.88
C LEU A 379 23.33 -12.84 16.73
N GLU A 380 23.10 -12.80 18.04
CA GLU A 380 23.64 -13.80 18.97
C GLU A 380 23.13 -15.21 18.65
N ALA A 381 23.95 -16.23 18.94
CA ALA A 381 23.54 -17.62 18.74
C ALA A 381 22.22 -17.93 19.47
N ALA A 382 21.26 -18.51 18.76
CA ALA A 382 19.95 -18.87 19.27
C ALA A 382 19.43 -20.13 18.56
N THR A 383 19.39 -21.26 19.27
CA THR A 383 18.88 -22.53 18.72
C THR A 383 17.36 -22.69 18.84
N VAL A 384 16.67 -21.63 19.29
CA VAL A 384 15.22 -21.53 19.32
C VAL A 384 14.80 -20.28 18.53
N PRO A 385 13.61 -20.29 17.90
CA PRO A 385 13.16 -19.15 17.09
C PRO A 385 13.17 -17.86 17.91
N THR A 386 13.96 -16.89 17.47
CA THR A 386 14.21 -15.65 18.21
C THR A 386 14.09 -14.45 17.29
N GLU A 387 13.40 -13.41 17.75
CA GLU A 387 13.34 -12.12 17.07
C GLU A 387 14.38 -11.17 17.66
N LYS A 388 15.12 -10.48 16.79
CA LYS A 388 16.04 -9.41 17.19
C LYS A 388 15.86 -8.20 16.30
N CYS A 389 15.68 -7.04 16.92
CA CYS A 389 15.48 -5.77 16.26
C CYS A 389 16.66 -4.82 16.52
N PHE A 390 17.02 -4.06 15.50
CA PHE A 390 18.06 -3.04 15.50
C PHE A 390 17.51 -1.81 14.82
N THR A 391 17.76 -0.64 15.40
CA THR A 391 17.58 0.65 14.74
C THR A 391 18.78 0.97 13.85
N TRP A 392 18.66 1.92 12.92
CA TRP A 392 19.83 2.38 12.15
C TRP A 392 20.96 2.94 13.01
N ASN A 393 20.65 3.48 14.18
CA ASN A 393 21.66 3.98 15.12
C ASN A 393 22.44 2.86 15.82
N ASP A 394 21.91 1.63 15.83
CA ASP A 394 22.62 0.48 16.37
C ASP A 394 23.71 -0.01 15.40
N PHE A 395 23.69 0.42 14.14
CA PHE A 395 24.77 0.22 13.19
C PHE A 395 25.80 1.35 13.33
N SER A 396 27.09 1.02 13.23
CA SER A 396 28.21 1.94 13.52
C SER A 396 28.28 3.20 12.63
N ASP A 397 27.54 3.23 11.52
CA ASP A 397 27.62 4.29 10.50
C ASP A 397 26.22 4.74 10.07
N SER A 398 25.65 5.68 10.82
CA SER A 398 24.38 6.35 10.46
C SER A 398 24.52 7.05 9.11
N GLY A 399 23.68 6.69 8.13
CA GLY A 399 23.66 7.28 6.79
C GLY A 399 23.79 6.25 5.66
N LEU A 400 24.24 5.02 5.94
CA LEU A 400 24.34 3.95 4.93
C LEU A 400 22.97 3.52 4.42
N GLU A 401 21.94 3.63 5.26
CA GLU A 401 20.56 3.33 4.91
C GLU A 401 20.06 4.15 3.72
N LYS A 402 20.66 5.31 3.43
CA LYS A 402 20.27 6.15 2.28
C LYS A 402 20.69 5.58 0.93
N ASN A 403 21.67 4.69 0.90
CA ASN A 403 22.24 4.12 -0.33
C ASN A 403 22.44 2.60 -0.21
N ALA A 404 21.60 1.92 0.54
CA ALA A 404 21.71 0.49 0.79
C ALA A 404 21.73 -0.31 -0.53
N THR A 405 22.63 -1.27 -0.61
CA THR A 405 22.80 -2.20 -1.74
C THR A 405 22.44 -3.62 -1.34
N ASP A 406 22.71 -3.99 -0.09
CA ASP A 406 22.51 -5.34 0.41
C ASP A 406 22.25 -5.33 1.91
N VAL A 407 21.39 -6.24 2.36
CA VAL A 407 21.38 -6.71 3.75
C VAL A 407 21.86 -8.14 3.77
N LYS A 408 22.83 -8.47 4.63
CA LYS A 408 23.45 -9.80 4.67
C LYS A 408 23.40 -10.40 6.06
N PHE A 409 23.25 -11.71 6.11
CA PHE A 409 23.34 -12.55 7.29
C PHE A 409 24.53 -13.49 7.09
N GLU A 410 25.58 -13.29 7.87
CA GLU A 410 26.88 -13.95 7.68
C GLU A 410 27.25 -14.76 8.91
N VAL A 411 27.64 -16.02 8.72
CA VAL A 411 28.45 -16.73 9.72
C VAL A 411 29.90 -16.59 9.29
N SER A 412 30.76 -16.17 10.22
CA SER A 412 32.19 -16.01 9.95
C SER A 412 33.06 -16.60 11.06
N SER A 413 34.32 -16.88 10.73
CA SER A 413 35.31 -17.37 11.67
C SER A 413 36.73 -17.03 11.21
N ASP A 414 37.62 -16.78 12.17
CA ASP A 414 39.06 -16.66 11.90
C ASP A 414 39.75 -18.03 11.73
N GLU A 415 39.05 -19.11 12.05
CA GLU A 415 39.50 -20.50 12.02
C GLU A 415 38.66 -21.36 11.05
N ASN A 416 39.18 -22.54 10.70
CA ASN A 416 38.43 -23.52 9.92
C ASN A 416 37.45 -24.27 10.81
N LEU A 417 36.17 -24.26 10.42
CA LEU A 417 35.09 -24.99 11.08
C LEU A 417 34.39 -25.89 10.06
N TYR A 418 34.77 -27.17 10.08
CA TYR A 418 34.22 -28.20 9.19
C TYR A 418 32.91 -28.82 9.70
N ASN A 419 32.51 -28.47 10.91
CA ASN A 419 31.21 -28.85 11.44
C ASN A 419 30.15 -28.08 10.66
N GLN A 420 29.06 -28.75 10.26
CA GLN A 420 27.94 -28.10 9.60
C GLN A 420 27.19 -27.23 10.62
N ILE A 421 27.43 -25.92 10.59
CA ILE A 421 26.77 -24.92 11.42
C ILE A 421 25.38 -24.68 10.84
N LYS A 422 24.33 -24.93 11.61
CA LYS A 422 22.95 -24.69 11.18
C LYS A 422 22.53 -23.24 11.40
N ILE A 423 21.92 -22.66 10.37
CA ILE A 423 21.28 -21.35 10.39
C ILE A 423 19.89 -21.44 9.75
N ASN A 424 18.97 -20.60 10.21
CA ASN A 424 17.66 -20.41 9.60
C ASN A 424 17.26 -18.94 9.71
N ILE A 425 17.03 -18.27 8.57
CA ILE A 425 16.37 -16.96 8.54
C ILE A 425 14.89 -17.19 8.30
N ILE A 426 14.06 -16.86 9.29
CA ILE A 426 12.64 -17.23 9.32
C ILE A 426 11.77 -16.10 8.79
N ALA A 427 12.06 -14.87 9.21
CA ALA A 427 11.37 -13.67 8.76
C ALA A 427 12.27 -12.44 8.91
N VAL A 428 12.02 -11.42 8.09
CA VAL A 428 12.71 -10.12 8.13
C VAL A 428 11.66 -9.03 8.00
N GLY A 429 11.76 -7.98 8.80
CA GLY A 429 10.91 -6.81 8.66
C GLY A 429 11.60 -5.50 9.04
N LYS A 430 10.88 -4.40 8.82
CA LYS A 430 11.24 -3.05 9.27
C LYS A 430 11.29 -3.03 10.80
N TYR A 431 12.05 -2.10 11.36
CA TYR A 431 12.14 -1.99 12.81
C TYR A 431 10.78 -1.67 13.44
N LEU A 432 10.43 -2.46 14.45
CA LEU A 432 9.32 -2.25 15.36
C LEU A 432 9.75 -2.61 16.77
N VAL A 433 9.29 -1.87 17.78
CA VAL A 433 9.68 -2.13 19.18
C VAL A 433 9.19 -3.50 19.62
N ASP A 434 7.97 -3.89 19.21
CA ASP A 434 7.37 -5.18 19.52
C ASP A 434 7.60 -6.27 18.43
N GLY A 435 8.52 -6.02 17.51
CA GLY A 435 8.85 -6.92 16.40
C GLY A 435 7.94 -6.78 15.19
N SER A 436 8.37 -7.36 14.07
CA SER A 436 7.97 -6.93 12.74
C SER A 436 7.28 -7.98 11.87
N CYS A 437 7.18 -9.23 12.32
CA CYS A 437 6.57 -10.31 11.55
C CYS A 437 5.80 -11.29 12.44
N THR A 438 4.58 -11.69 12.05
CA THR A 438 3.89 -12.81 12.69
C THR A 438 4.35 -14.15 12.10
N VAL A 439 5.12 -14.91 12.89
CA VAL A 439 5.68 -16.20 12.47
C VAL A 439 4.82 -17.36 12.95
N ASN A 440 4.44 -18.26 12.02
CA ASN A 440 3.81 -19.52 12.38
C ASN A 440 4.88 -20.55 12.81
N THR A 441 5.08 -20.67 14.12
CA THR A 441 6.09 -21.56 14.70
C THR A 441 5.82 -23.05 14.48
N SER A 442 4.58 -23.45 14.14
CA SER A 442 4.27 -24.86 13.85
C SER A 442 4.91 -25.36 12.56
N LYS A 443 5.38 -24.44 11.71
CA LYS A 443 6.05 -24.73 10.43
C LYS A 443 7.57 -24.79 10.56
N LEU A 444 8.10 -24.49 11.74
CA LEU A 444 9.55 -24.47 11.98
C LEU A 444 10.03 -25.87 12.35
N SER A 445 11.14 -26.28 11.74
CA SER A 445 11.88 -27.46 12.20
C SER A 445 12.84 -27.06 13.32
N SER A 446 12.95 -27.91 14.35
CA SER A 446 14.02 -27.77 15.33
C SER A 446 15.37 -28.11 14.70
N PHE A 447 16.42 -27.43 15.13
CA PHE A 447 17.79 -27.79 14.77
C PHE A 447 18.18 -29.21 15.15
#